data_AF-A0A1G9QQA1-F1
#
_entry.id   AF-A0A1G9QQA1-F1
#
_cell.length_a   1.000
_cell.length_b   1.000
_cell.length_c   1.000
_cell.angle_alpha   90.00
_cell.angle_beta   90.00
_cell.angle_gamma   90.00
#
_symmetry.space_group_name_H-M   'P 1'
#
loop_
_entity.id
_entity.type
_entity.pdbx_description
1 polymer ?
#
loop_
_entity_poly.entity_id
_entity_poly.type
_entity_poly.pdbx_seq_one_letter_code
_entity_poly.pdbx_strand_id
1 'polypeptide(L)' 'MPNALSTDVRSRFEILYREGLSGREAGRWLIISAASASRLAQRIKRGSGLEPAVNP' A
#
# COMPACT_ATOMS: atom_id res chain seq x y z
N MET A 1 6.47 -17.58 3.55
CA MET A 1 5.03 -17.22 3.59
C MET A 1 4.94 -15.70 3.63
N PRO A 2 4.45 -15.00 2.59
CA PRO A 2 4.27 -13.56 2.69
C PRO A 2 3.25 -13.29 3.81
N ASN A 3 3.64 -12.45 4.77
CA ASN A 3 2.86 -12.15 5.97
C ASN A 3 1.45 -11.68 5.55
N ALA A 4 0.41 -12.40 5.95
CA ALA A 4 -0.99 -12.05 5.67
C ALA A 4 -1.34 -10.63 6.13
N LEU A 5 -0.69 -10.17 7.20
CA LEU A 5 -0.78 -8.80 7.71
C LEU A 5 -0.36 -7.75 6.66
N SER A 6 0.62 -8.08 5.81
CA SER A 6 1.11 -7.17 4.77
C SER A 6 0.14 -7.08 3.59
N THR A 7 -0.61 -8.14 3.31
CA THR A 7 -1.64 -8.15 2.25
C THR A 7 -2.83 -7.30 2.65
N ASP A 8 -3.34 -7.48 3.87
CA ASP A 8 -4.46 -6.69 4.39
C ASP A 8 -4.15 -5.19 4.46
N VAL A 9 -2.94 -4.81 4.91
CA VAL A 9 -2.49 -3.42 4.92
C VAL A 9 -2.45 -2.82 3.51
N ARG A 10 -2.05 -3.59 2.49
CA ARG A 10 -2.04 -3.11 1.10
C ARG A 10 -3.45 -2.89 0.56
N SER A 11 -4.36 -3.84 0.78
CA SER A 11 -5.76 -3.71 0.35
C SER A 11 -6.43 -2.52 1.02
N ARG A 12 -6.23 -2.32 2.33
CA ARG A 12 -6.75 -1.16 3.04
C ARG A 12 -6.13 0.15 2.55
N PHE A 13 -4.83 0.16 2.26
CA PHE A 13 -4.16 1.34 1.70
C PHE A 13 -4.73 1.69 0.33
N GLU A 14 -5.02 0.71 -0.52
CA GLU A 14 -5.60 0.91 -1.83
C GLU A 14 -7.02 1.49 -1.75
N ILE A 15 -7.86 0.98 -0.85
CA ILE A 15 -9.21 1.52 -0.62
C ILE A 15 -9.11 2.99 -0.22
N LEU A 16 -8.32 3.32 0.81
CA LEU A 16 -8.14 4.70 1.27
C LEU A 16 -7.59 5.62 0.17
N TYR A 17 -6.63 5.12 -0.62
CA TYR A 17 -6.06 5.89 -1.73
C TYR A 17 -7.08 6.13 -2.86
N ARG A 18 -7.96 5.16 -3.14
CA ARG A 18 -9.05 5.29 -4.12
C ARG A 18 -10.19 6.18 -3.64
N GLU A 19 -10.43 6.26 -2.33
CA GLU A 19 -11.35 7.23 -1.72
C GLU A 19 -10.83 8.68 -1.78
N GLY A 20 -9.62 8.88 -2.31
CA GLY A 20 -9.04 10.21 -2.56
C GLY A 20 -8.10 10.69 -1.47
N LEU A 21 -7.77 9.86 -0.47
CA LEU A 21 -6.75 10.21 0.50
C LEU A 21 -5.36 10.21 -0.14
N SER A 22 -4.53 11.16 0.30
CA SER A 22 -3.12 11.16 -0.08
C SER A 22 -2.43 9.93 0.51
N GLY A 23 -1.44 9.37 -0.19
CA GLY A 23 -0.69 8.21 0.31
C GLY A 23 -0.13 8.42 1.72
N ARG A 24 0.25 9.64 2.08
CA ARG A 24 0.70 10.01 3.43
C ARG A 24 -0.40 9.88 4.50
N GLU A 25 -1.64 10.24 4.16
CA GLU A 25 -2.79 10.16 5.06
C GLU A 25 -3.22 8.71 5.23
N ALA A 26 -3.37 7.97 4.13
CA ALA A 26 -3.62 6.52 4.16
C ALA A 26 -2.55 5.78 4.98
N GLY A 27 -1.29 6.20 4.86
CA GLY A 27 -0.18 5.65 5.66
C GLY A 27 -0.29 5.95 7.16
N ARG A 28 -0.76 7.14 7.53
CA ARG A 28 -1.02 7.50 8.94
C ARG A 28 -2.15 6.66 9.53
N TRP A 29 -3.24 6.46 8.79
CA TRP A 29 -4.37 5.63 9.21
C TRP A 29 -3.98 4.17 9.48
N LEU A 30 -3.04 3.64 8.69
CA LEU A 30 -2.58 2.25 8.82
C LEU A 30 -1.36 2.09 9.73
N ILE A 31 -0.92 3.16 10.40
CA ILE A 31 0.23 3.15 11.32
C ILE A 31 1.48 2.59 10.60
N ILE A 32 1.66 2.93 9.31
CA ILE A 32 2.84 2.57 8.53
C ILE A 32 3.77 3.77 8.35
N SER A 33 5.06 3.49 8.19
CA SER A 33 6.04 4.56 7.95
C SER A 33 5.70 5.37 6.70
N ALA A 34 5.98 6.67 6.72
CA ALA A 34 5.80 7.54 5.57
C ALA A 34 6.55 7.03 4.33
N ALA A 35 7.74 6.44 4.53
CA ALA A 35 8.53 5.84 3.45
C ALA A 35 7.85 4.61 2.82
N SER A 36 7.14 3.80 3.60
CA SER A 36 6.36 2.67 3.10
C SER A 36 5.13 3.16 2.33
N ALA A 37 4.43 4.16 2.88
CA ALA A 37 3.27 4.76 2.25
C ALA A 37 3.60 5.41 0.89
N SER A 38 4.72 6.15 0.80
CA SER A 38 5.21 6.70 -0.47
C SER A 38 5.53 5.63 -1.50
N ARG A 39 6.15 4.51 -1.09
CA ARG A 39 6.44 3.38 -1.99
C ARG A 39 5.15 2.72 -2.50
N LEU A 40 4.15 2.54 -1.63
CA LEU A 40 2.85 1.99 -2.03
C LEU A 40 2.13 2.92 -3.01
N ALA A 41 2.04 4.21 -2.70
CA ALA A 41 1.44 5.20 -3.59
C ALA A 41 2.15 5.27 -4.95
N GLN A 42 3.49 5.20 -4.98
CA GLN A 42 4.24 5.12 -6.23
C GLN A 42 3.94 3.83 -7.02
N ARG A 43 3.77 2.68 -6.36
CA ARG A 43 3.39 1.43 -7.03
C ARG A 43 2.00 1.50 -7.65
N ILE A 44 1.01 2.00 -6.91
CA ILE A 44 -0.35 2.22 -7.42
C ILE A 44 -0.32 3.18 -8.62
N LYS A 45 0.38 4.32 -8.50
CA LYS A 45 0.51 5.31 -9.58
C LYS A 45 1.18 4.74 -10.84
N ARG A 46 2.10 3.79 -10.68
CA ARG A 46 2.74 3.07 -11.79
C ARG A 46 1.88 1.94 -12.38
N GLY A 47 0.67 1.70 -11.87
CA GLY A 47 -0.17 0.56 -12.27
C GLY A 47 0.47 -0.79 -11.96
N SER A 48 1.55 -0.81 -11.18
CA SER A 48 2.20 -2.04 -10.74
C SER A 48 1.43 -2.52 -9.52
N GLY A 49 0.55 -3.50 -9.74
CA GLY A 49 -0.30 -4.09 -8.70
C GLY A 49 0.45 -4.25 -7.38
N LEU A 50 -0.23 -3.96 -6.27
CA LEU A 50 0.36 -4.00 -4.93
C LEU A 50 0.77 -5.41 -4.48
N GLU A 51 0.35 -6.43 -5.21
CA GLU A 51 0.75 -7.81 -5.04
C GLU A 51 2.29 -7.93 -5.03
N PRO A 52 2.87 -8.71 -4.10
CA PRO A 52 4.29 -9.02 -4.20
C PRO A 52 4.53 -9.71 -5.54
N ALA A 53 5.56 -9.28 -6.28
CA ALA A 53 6.08 -10.11 -7.34
C ALA A 53 6.41 -11.46 -6.69
N VAL A 54 5.67 -12.50 -7.05
CA VAL A 54 6.01 -13.88 -6.71
C VAL A 54 7.38 -14.09 -7.33
N ASN A 55 8.42 -13.96 -6.51
CA ASN A 55 9.77 -14.33 -6.90
C ASN A 55 9.78 -15.88 -6.89
N PRO A 56 10.14 -16.54 -7.99
CA PRO A 56 10.18 -18.00 -8.07
C PRO A 56 11.17 -18.61 -7.09
#